data_AF-A0A3D0RQX5-F1
#
_entry.id   AF-A0A3D0RQX5-F1
#
_cell.length_a   1.000
_cell.length_b   1.000
_cell.length_c   1.000
_cell.angle_alpha   90.00
_cell.angle_beta   90.00
_cell.angle_gamma   90.00
#
_symmetry.space_group_name_H-M   'P 1'
#
loop_
_entity.id
_entity.type
_entity.pdbx_description
1 polymer ?
#
loop_
_entity_poly.entity_id
_entity_poly.type
_entity_poly.pdbx_seq_one_letter_code
_entity_poly.pdbx_strand_id
1 'polypeptide(L)' 'MDLATFSVQPVPAEYTNINFYTIYKPGTEQYGGLDWRAWIVGVEYVGGKPTLFALIHFQWEP' A
#
# COMPACT_ATOMS: atom_id res chain seq x y z
N MET A 1 -8.86 -18.06 6.50
CA MET A 1 -7.43 -17.78 6.70
C MET A 1 -7.32 -16.40 7.29
N ASP A 2 -6.74 -16.30 8.48
CA ASP A 2 -6.58 -15.04 9.20
C ASP A 2 -5.35 -14.30 8.67
N LEU A 3 -5.57 -13.08 8.15
CA LEU A 3 -4.53 -12.19 7.62
C LEU A 3 -3.48 -11.79 8.68
N ALA A 4 -3.75 -12.05 9.97
CA ALA A 4 -2.81 -11.81 11.08
C ALA A 4 -1.61 -12.79 11.13
N THR A 5 -1.60 -13.85 10.31
CA THR A 5 -0.59 -14.92 10.43
C THR A 5 0.78 -14.57 9.80
N PHE A 6 0.92 -13.46 9.07
CA PHE A 6 2.16 -13.15 8.32
C PHE A 6 3.20 -12.27 9.05
N SER A 7 2.98 -11.83 10.30
CA SER A 7 3.99 -11.01 10.99
C SER A 7 3.83 -11.03 12.51
N VAL A 8 4.35 -12.08 13.17
CA VAL A 8 4.42 -12.14 14.65
C VAL A 8 5.58 -11.29 15.20
N GLN A 9 6.53 -10.88 14.36
CA GLN A 9 7.58 -9.96 14.78
C GLN A 9 7.04 -8.52 14.81
N PRO A 10 7.19 -7.77 15.93
CA PRO A 10 6.87 -6.36 15.92
C PRO A 10 7.70 -5.67 14.85
N VAL A 11 7.07 -4.78 14.09
CA VAL A 11 7.74 -3.90 13.14
C VAL A 11 8.93 -3.26 13.87
N PRO A 12 10.16 -3.29 13.30
CA PRO A 12 11.31 -2.64 13.92
C PRO A 12 10.97 -1.21 14.33
N ALA A 13 11.44 -0.79 15.51
CA ALA A 13 11.02 0.49 16.11
C ALA A 13 11.24 1.68 15.16
N GLU A 14 12.30 1.62 14.34
CA GLU A 14 12.62 2.59 13.29
C GLU A 14 11.51 2.82 12.24
N TYR A 15 10.62 1.84 12.02
CA TYR A 15 9.54 1.91 11.04
C TYR A 15 8.17 2.16 11.66
N THR A 16 8.07 2.34 12.99
CA THR A 16 6.79 2.63 13.67
C THR A 16 6.17 3.96 13.26
N ASN A 17 6.96 4.88 12.70
CA ASN A 17 6.49 6.16 12.18
C ASN A 17 5.88 6.07 10.76
N ILE A 18 6.00 4.92 10.10
CA ILE A 18 5.50 4.71 8.75
C ILE A 18 4.06 4.24 8.80
N ASN A 19 3.17 5.06 8.28
CA ASN A 19 1.77 4.74 8.04
C ASN A 19 1.60 4.41 6.57
N PHE A 20 0.76 3.43 6.22
CA PHE A 20 0.49 3.12 4.83
C PHE A 20 -1.01 2.94 4.58
N TYR A 21 -1.44 3.30 3.38
CA TYR A 21 -2.78 3.01 2.87
C TYR A 21 -2.72 2.64 1.40
N THR A 22 -3.72 1.89 0.94
CA THR A 22 -3.82 1.45 -0.45
C THR A 22 -5.03 2.08 -1.11
N ILE A 23 -4.82 2.71 -2.26
CA ILE A 23 -5.90 3.18 -3.15
C ILE A 23 -6.06 2.14 -4.25
N TYR A 24 -7.17 1.41 -4.22
CA TYR A 24 -7.47 0.38 -5.21
C TYR A 24 -8.56 0.84 -6.17
N LYS A 25 -8.27 0.74 -7.47
CA LYS A 25 -9.25 0.87 -8.55
C LYS A 25 -9.51 -0.52 -9.14
N PRO A 26 -10.72 -1.08 -8.95
CA PRO A 26 -11.06 -2.37 -9.54
C PRO A 26 -11.06 -2.28 -11.07
N GLY A 27 -10.70 -3.39 -11.72
CA GLY A 27 -10.84 -3.54 -13.16
C GLY A 27 -12.31 -3.51 -13.58
N THR A 28 -12.54 -3.18 -14.84
CA THR A 28 -13.87 -3.09 -15.46
C THR A 28 -14.18 -4.35 -16.26
N GLU A 29 -15.48 -4.65 -16.39
CA GLU A 29 -15.95 -5.82 -17.15
C GLU A 29 -15.54 -5.76 -18.63
N GLN A 30 -15.47 -4.55 -19.20
CA GLN A 30 -15.07 -4.33 -20.60
C GLN A 30 -13.71 -4.96 -20.93
N TYR A 31 -12.79 -4.99 -19.97
CA TYR A 31 -11.45 -5.55 -20.13
C TYR A 31 -11.27 -6.86 -19.35
N GLY A 32 -12.36 -7.57 -19.03
CA GLY A 32 -12.31 -8.82 -18.27
C GLY A 32 -11.71 -8.66 -16.88
N GLY A 33 -11.78 -7.45 -16.30
CA GLY A 33 -11.17 -7.13 -15.01
C GLY A 33 -9.66 -6.93 -15.04
N LEU A 34 -9.03 -6.87 -16.21
CA LEU A 34 -7.57 -6.78 -16.34
C LEU A 34 -7.03 -5.34 -16.30
N ASP A 35 -7.86 -4.31 -16.41
CA ASP A 35 -7.45 -2.90 -16.33
C ASP A 35 -7.37 -2.34 -14.89
N TRP A 36 -7.16 -3.22 -13.91
CA TRP A 36 -7.09 -2.86 -12.49
C TRP A 36 -5.81 -2.07 -12.16
N ARG A 37 -5.88 -1.25 -11.10
CA ARG A 37 -4.75 -0.44 -10.62
C ARG A 37 -4.75 -0.34 -9.11
N ALA A 38 -3.57 -0.31 -8.50
CA ALA A 38 -3.41 -0.03 -7.09
C ALA A 38 -2.25 0.95 -6.86
N TRP A 39 -2.42 1.86 -5.91
CA TRP A 39 -1.34 2.65 -5.34
C TRP A 39 -1.16 2.31 -3.88
N ILE A 40 0.05 1.95 -3.47
CA ILE A 40 0.44 1.92 -2.07
C ILE A 40 1.10 3.25 -1.75
N VAL A 41 0.57 3.93 -0.73
CA VAL A 41 1.06 5.22 -0.26
C VAL A 41 1.62 5.04 1.15
N GLY A 42 2.93 5.20 1.29
CA GLY A 42 3.63 5.25 2.56
C GLY A 42 3.86 6.69 2.99
N VAL A 43 3.39 7.04 4.19
CA VAL A 43 3.52 8.36 4.80
C VAL A 43 4.28 8.23 6.12
N GLU A 44 5.29 9.06 6.30
CA GLU A 44 5.99 9.21 7.58
C GLU A 44 5.79 10.62 8.14
N TYR A 45 5.87 10.79 9.46
CA TYR A 45 5.79 12.12 10.08
C TYR A 45 7.19 12.61 10.45
N VAL A 46 7.74 13.56 9.69
CA VAL A 46 9.03 14.20 10.00
C VAL A 46 8.77 15.52 10.71
N GLY A 47 9.13 15.62 11.99
CA GLY A 47 8.85 16.81 12.80
C GLY A 47 7.35 17.13 12.90
N GLY A 48 6.50 16.10 12.95
CA GLY A 48 5.04 16.24 12.98
C GLY A 48 4.39 16.58 11.63
N LYS A 49 5.16 16.68 10.54
CA LYS A 49 4.63 16.94 9.20
C LYS A 49 4.51 15.65 8.39
N PRO A 50 3.33 15.34 7.82
CA PRO A 50 3.18 14.16 6.97
C PRO A 50 4.01 14.35 5.70
N THR A 51 4.89 13.40 5.43
CA THR A 51 5.81 13.39 4.29
C THR A 51 5.59 12.10 3.52
N LEU A 52 5.45 12.21 2.20
CA LEU A 52 5.36 11.04 1.33
C LEU A 52 6.72 10.34 1.31
N PHE A 53 6.77 9.15 1.90
CA PHE A 53 7.99 8.34 1.99
C PHE A 53 8.10 7.36 0.81
N ALA A 54 6.99 6.72 0.46
CA ALA A 54 6.94 5.75 -0.62
C ALA A 54 5.65 5.87 -1.41
N LEU A 55 5.77 5.71 -2.73
CA LEU A 55 4.62 5.65 -3.63
C LEU A 55 4.89 4.56 -4.66
N ILE A 56 4.11 3.49 -4.61
CA ILE A 56 4.28 2.32 -5.49
C ILE A 56 2.99 2.13 -6.29
N HIS A 57 3.14 2.06 -7.62
CA HIS A 57 2.04 1.79 -8.54
C HIS A 57 2.08 0.33 -8.98
N PHE A 58 0.95 -0.35 -8.86
CA PHE A 58 0.72 -1.67 -9.44
C PHE A 58 -0.35 -1.53 -10.51
N GLN A 59 -0.05 -2.10 -11.67
CA GLN A 59 -0.99 -2.23 -12.77
C GLN A 59 -0.81 -3.60 -13.41
N TRP A 60 -1.85 -4.06 -14.06
CA TRP A 60 -1.72 -5.17 -14.99
C TRP A 60 -1.06 -4.70 -16.29
N GLU A 61 -0.21 -5.56 -16.87
CA GLU A 61 0.40 -5.39 -18.18
C GLU A 61 0.11 -6.64 -19.04
N PRO A 62 -0.18 -6.49 -20.35
CA PRO A 62 -0.48 -7.61 -21.25
C PRO A 62 0.67 -8.58 -21.49
#